data_AF-A0A377ZYP2-F1
#
_entry.id   AF-A0A377ZYP2-F1
#
_cell.length_a   1.000
_cell.length_b   1.000
_cell.length_c   1.000
_cell.angle_alpha   90.00
_cell.angle_beta   90.00
_cell.angle_gamma   90.00
#
_symmetry.space_group_name_H-M   'P 1'
#
loop_
_entity.id
_entity.type
_entity.pdbx_description
1 polymer ?
#
loop_
_entity_poly.entity_id
_entity_poly.type
_entity_poly.pdbx_seq_one_letter_code
_entity_poly.pdbx_strand_id
1 'polypeptide(L)'
;MQYSRAGAVWCAIYLSAVFCLPSAAADEMVQESRCVKGSILLNHRLEKEYVEDDFHIFYSLQGRDALKYQYDSSGSGVPDSIKDIAGQLQAAKYLYSSVLGLRFPLQQKIYAQARQINVYVLQLPKGNGLAFDRVAAETMSDGRQLPCGLKFVLNAALEPARNITPAHEFFHLYQYGYAVFKQKWYLEGMARWIENSFKAPEKNTRRLSPLPHCDSNFTRVITPRITGRALRKHILLMSLSPPQHSVFVTATVRQF
;
A
#
# COMPACT_ATOMS: atom_id res chain seq x y z
N MET A 1 -74.23 37.22 -22.60
CA MET A 1 -73.34 38.04 -21.76
C MET A 1 -72.36 37.10 -21.04
N GLN A 2 -71.06 37.31 -21.29
CA GLN A 2 -69.85 37.01 -20.49
C GLN A 2 -70.04 36.33 -19.10
N TYR A 3 -69.19 35.43 -18.60
CA TYR A 3 -67.72 35.31 -18.67
C TYR A 3 -67.27 33.86 -18.35
N SER A 4 -66.09 33.50 -18.88
CA SER A 4 -65.38 32.20 -18.77
C SER A 4 -64.83 31.87 -17.38
N ARG A 5 -64.66 30.58 -17.05
CA ARG A 5 -63.59 30.09 -16.17
C ARG A 5 -63.22 28.64 -16.46
N ALA A 6 -62.04 28.47 -17.05
CA ALA A 6 -61.33 27.22 -17.21
C ALA A 6 -60.81 26.71 -15.85
N GLY A 7 -60.91 25.41 -15.61
CA GLY A 7 -60.36 24.72 -14.43
C GLY A 7 -59.74 23.40 -14.86
N ALA A 8 -58.42 23.34 -14.74
CA ALA A 8 -57.54 22.33 -15.30
C ALA A 8 -57.62 20.95 -14.63
N VAL A 9 -57.55 19.91 -15.47
CA VAL A 9 -57.32 18.51 -15.10
C VAL A 9 -55.89 18.38 -14.58
N TRP A 10 -55.72 18.03 -13.31
CA TRP A 10 -54.40 17.74 -12.73
C TRP A 10 -54.10 16.25 -12.81
N CYS A 11 -53.04 15.97 -13.57
CA CYS A 11 -52.43 14.68 -13.84
C CYS A 11 -51.79 14.11 -12.57
N ALA A 12 -52.13 12.88 -12.23
CA ALA A 12 -51.56 12.15 -11.11
C ALA A 12 -50.28 11.42 -11.52
N ILE A 13 -49.10 11.98 -11.25
CA ILE A 13 -47.84 11.22 -11.14
C ILE A 13 -46.94 11.97 -10.15
N TYR A 14 -46.84 11.49 -8.91
CA TYR A 14 -45.80 11.95 -7.97
C TYR A 14 -44.69 10.91 -7.85
N LEU A 15 -43.48 11.41 -8.10
CA LEU A 15 -42.21 10.72 -8.25
C LEU A 15 -41.88 9.77 -7.10
N SER A 16 -41.72 8.49 -7.42
CA SER A 16 -40.90 7.56 -6.65
C SER A 16 -39.56 7.42 -7.35
N ALA A 17 -38.67 8.40 -7.16
CA ALA A 17 -37.27 8.30 -7.60
C ALA A 17 -36.38 8.89 -6.51
N VAL A 18 -36.26 8.14 -5.40
CA VAL A 18 -35.10 8.28 -4.54
C VAL A 18 -33.93 7.76 -5.36
N PHE A 19 -33.19 8.69 -5.98
CA PHE A 19 -31.94 8.40 -6.66
C PHE A 19 -31.00 7.72 -5.66
N CYS A 20 -30.83 6.41 -5.79
CA CYS A 20 -29.54 5.79 -5.52
C CYS A 20 -28.54 6.44 -6.48
N LEU A 21 -27.92 7.55 -6.07
CA LEU A 21 -26.73 8.02 -6.76
C LEU A 21 -25.67 6.91 -6.60
N PRO A 22 -25.23 6.28 -7.70
CA PRO A 22 -24.18 5.29 -7.61
C PRO A 22 -22.90 5.98 -7.10
N SER A 23 -22.10 5.23 -6.35
CA SER A 23 -20.77 5.60 -5.85
C SER A 23 -19.73 5.94 -6.95
N ALA A 24 -20.17 6.15 -8.20
CA ALA A 24 -19.36 6.41 -9.38
C ALA A 24 -18.59 7.74 -9.31
N ALA A 25 -19.15 8.76 -8.65
CA ALA A 25 -18.50 10.06 -8.52
C ALA A 25 -17.20 10.01 -7.68
N ALA A 26 -17.08 9.06 -6.73
CA ALA A 26 -15.87 8.92 -5.91
C ALA A 26 -14.72 8.26 -6.69
N ASP A 27 -15.02 7.35 -7.63
CA ASP A 27 -13.99 6.70 -8.45
C ASP A 27 -13.45 7.64 -9.55
N GLU A 28 -14.21 8.66 -9.94
CA GLU A 28 -13.82 9.66 -10.94
C GLU A 28 -12.82 10.71 -10.42
N MET A 29 -12.71 10.89 -9.09
CA MET A 29 -11.84 11.92 -8.50
C MET A 29 -10.34 11.53 -8.43
N VAL A 30 -10.02 10.24 -8.54
CA VAL A 30 -8.63 9.77 -8.49
C VAL A 30 -8.04 9.78 -9.90
N GLN A 31 -7.26 10.82 -10.21
CA GLN A 31 -6.52 10.90 -11.47
C GLN A 31 -5.40 9.87 -11.52
N GLU A 32 -5.33 9.13 -12.63
CA GLU A 32 -4.22 8.22 -12.90
C GLU A 32 -2.90 8.98 -12.99
N SER A 33 -1.86 8.45 -12.34
CA SER A 33 -0.50 8.95 -12.46
C SER A 33 0.02 8.66 -13.86
N ARG A 34 0.36 9.72 -14.59
CA ARG A 34 1.01 9.59 -15.90
C ARG A 34 2.39 8.98 -15.72
N CYS A 35 2.76 8.06 -16.61
CA CYS A 35 4.14 7.61 -16.69
C CYS A 35 5.02 8.76 -17.18
N VAL A 36 5.90 9.24 -16.29
CA VAL A 36 6.86 10.30 -16.60
C VAL A 36 8.22 9.72 -16.94
N LYS A 37 9.05 10.53 -17.62
CA LYS A 37 10.47 10.20 -17.80
C LYS A 37 11.19 10.26 -16.45
N GLY A 38 11.84 9.17 -16.09
CA GLY A 38 12.71 9.07 -14.92
C GLY A 38 14.10 9.67 -15.18
N SER A 39 14.79 10.04 -14.11
CA SER A 39 16.13 10.61 -14.17
C SER A 39 17.10 10.04 -13.13
N ILE A 40 16.62 9.13 -12.27
CA ILE A 40 17.40 8.61 -11.14
C ILE A 40 18.57 7.78 -11.66
N LEU A 41 18.37 7.01 -12.73
CA LEU A 41 19.39 6.10 -13.25
C LEU A 41 20.29 6.72 -14.33
N LEU A 42 20.15 8.01 -14.67
CA LEU A 42 20.90 8.62 -15.79
C LEU A 42 22.42 8.49 -15.65
N ASN A 43 22.93 8.50 -14.42
CA ASN A 43 24.35 8.38 -14.11
C ASN A 43 24.70 7.05 -13.43
N HIS A 44 23.79 6.07 -13.46
CA HIS A 44 23.96 4.77 -12.81
C HIS A 44 23.85 3.65 -13.84
N ARG A 45 24.72 2.65 -13.70
CA ARG A 45 24.66 1.41 -14.46
C ARG A 45 24.50 0.26 -13.49
N LEU A 46 23.34 -0.39 -13.55
CA LEU A 46 23.02 -1.58 -12.77
C LEU A 46 22.94 -2.78 -13.72
N GLU A 47 24.03 -3.56 -13.77
CA GLU A 47 24.19 -4.64 -14.73
C GLU A 47 23.47 -5.93 -14.35
N LYS A 48 23.01 -6.04 -13.09
CA LYS A 48 22.26 -7.20 -12.60
C LYS A 48 20.82 -6.84 -12.29
N GLU A 49 19.95 -7.82 -12.50
CA GLU A 49 18.54 -7.78 -12.16
C GLU A 49 18.17 -9.12 -11.50
N TYR A 50 17.43 -9.04 -10.40
CA TYR A 50 16.78 -10.18 -9.76
C TYR A 50 15.28 -9.88 -9.69
N VAL A 51 14.45 -10.83 -10.10
CA VAL A 51 13.00 -10.67 -10.19
C VAL A 51 12.33 -11.63 -9.22
N GLU A 52 11.45 -11.10 -8.37
CA GLU A 52 10.60 -11.85 -7.46
C GLU A 52 9.17 -11.32 -7.60
N ASP A 53 8.29 -12.08 -8.26
CA ASP A 53 6.95 -11.65 -8.67
C ASP A 53 6.96 -10.27 -9.39
N ASP A 54 6.35 -9.25 -8.77
CA ASP A 54 6.20 -7.89 -9.30
C ASP A 54 7.42 -7.01 -8.99
N PHE A 55 8.38 -7.52 -8.20
CA PHE A 55 9.55 -6.78 -7.76
C PHE A 55 10.75 -7.04 -8.66
N HIS A 56 11.25 -5.98 -9.27
CA HIS A 56 12.46 -6.00 -10.09
C HIS A 56 13.59 -5.29 -9.35
N ILE A 57 14.53 -6.06 -8.82
CA ILE A 57 15.66 -5.56 -8.02
C ILE A 57 16.88 -5.42 -8.92
N PHE A 58 17.25 -4.18 -9.21
CA PHE A 58 18.44 -3.84 -10.00
C PHE A 58 19.60 -3.50 -9.07
N TYR A 59 20.76 -4.06 -9.35
CA TYR A 59 21.96 -3.87 -8.53
C TYR A 59 23.24 -3.98 -9.37
N SER A 60 24.35 -3.63 -8.75
CA SER A 60 25.69 -3.77 -9.34
C SER A 60 26.62 -4.49 -8.38
N LEU A 61 27.55 -5.27 -8.91
CA LEU A 61 28.63 -5.91 -8.15
C LEU A 61 29.94 -5.12 -8.22
N GLN A 62 29.98 -4.08 -9.05
CA GLN A 62 31.20 -3.33 -9.36
C GLN A 62 30.97 -1.83 -9.52
N GLY A 63 32.04 -1.04 -9.43
CA GLY A 63 31.97 0.41 -9.56
C GLY A 63 31.30 1.09 -8.37
N ARG A 64 30.77 2.29 -8.60
CA ARG A 64 30.34 3.19 -7.51
C ARG A 64 29.11 2.72 -6.74
N ASP A 65 28.24 1.96 -7.39
CA ASP A 65 26.96 1.46 -6.86
C ASP A 65 27.07 -0.03 -6.48
N ALA A 66 28.30 -0.56 -6.35
CA ALA A 66 28.54 -1.93 -5.96
C ALA A 66 27.92 -2.22 -4.59
N LEU A 67 27.24 -3.36 -4.46
CA LEU A 67 26.77 -3.86 -3.18
C LEU A 67 27.95 -3.98 -2.20
N LYS A 68 27.75 -3.54 -0.96
CA LYS A 68 28.73 -3.78 0.13
C LYS A 68 28.77 -5.25 0.55
N TYR A 69 27.61 -5.91 0.58
CA TYR A 69 27.45 -7.31 1.00
C TYR A 69 27.16 -8.19 -0.23
N GLN A 70 28.22 -8.73 -0.82
CA GLN A 70 28.16 -9.52 -2.06
C GLN A 70 28.21 -11.04 -1.85
N TYR A 71 28.22 -11.50 -0.60
CA TYR A 71 28.33 -12.92 -0.30
C TYR A 71 27.11 -13.68 -0.86
N ASP A 72 27.36 -14.83 -1.48
CA ASP A 72 26.35 -15.75 -2.00
C ASP A 72 26.64 -17.13 -1.41
N SER A 73 26.03 -17.40 -0.25
CA SER A 73 26.22 -18.65 0.49
C SER A 73 25.78 -19.88 -0.31
N SER A 74 24.83 -19.71 -1.22
CA SER A 74 24.24 -20.80 -2.00
C SER A 74 24.93 -21.07 -3.34
N GLY A 75 25.80 -20.17 -3.79
CA GLY A 75 26.42 -20.24 -5.12
C GLY A 75 25.44 -20.08 -6.30
N SER A 76 24.30 -19.42 -6.10
CA SER A 76 23.28 -19.22 -7.13
C SER A 76 23.62 -18.11 -8.14
N GLY A 77 24.72 -17.38 -7.94
CA GLY A 77 25.08 -16.17 -8.67
C GLY A 77 24.31 -14.92 -8.24
N VAL A 78 23.56 -14.99 -7.13
CA VAL A 78 22.76 -13.88 -6.58
C VAL A 78 23.18 -13.68 -5.12
N PRO A 79 23.69 -12.49 -4.74
CA PRO A 79 24.07 -12.21 -3.36
C PRO A 79 22.93 -12.41 -2.38
N ASP A 80 23.24 -12.89 -1.18
CA ASP A 80 22.27 -13.13 -0.11
C ASP A 80 21.55 -11.84 0.29
N SER A 81 22.24 -10.69 0.23
CA SER A 81 21.63 -9.37 0.46
C SER A 81 20.48 -9.07 -0.51
N ILE A 82 20.55 -9.51 -1.76
CA ILE A 82 19.47 -9.34 -2.74
C ILE A 82 18.30 -10.28 -2.44
N LYS A 83 18.60 -11.53 -2.05
CA LYS A 83 17.58 -12.50 -1.63
C LYS A 83 16.85 -12.04 -0.36
N ASP A 84 17.57 -11.45 0.60
CA ASP A 84 16.99 -10.89 1.81
C ASP A 84 16.05 -9.71 1.50
N ILE A 85 16.42 -8.84 0.56
CA ILE A 85 15.53 -7.77 0.06
C ILE A 85 14.26 -8.40 -0.51
N ALA A 86 14.38 -9.36 -1.43
CA ALA A 86 13.23 -10.02 -2.03
C ALA A 86 12.34 -10.69 -0.98
N GLY A 87 12.92 -11.44 -0.05
CA GLY A 87 12.20 -12.09 1.05
C GLY A 87 11.44 -11.09 1.93
N GLN A 88 12.04 -9.96 2.26
CA GLN A 88 11.36 -8.89 3.00
C GLN A 88 10.20 -8.29 2.21
N LEU A 89 10.36 -8.06 0.91
CA LEU A 89 9.31 -7.49 0.06
C LEU A 89 8.12 -8.44 -0.07
N GLN A 90 8.38 -9.74 -0.21
CA GLN A 90 7.33 -10.77 -0.23
C GLN A 90 6.61 -10.86 1.11
N ALA A 91 7.35 -10.88 2.23
CA ALA A 91 6.76 -10.87 3.56
C ALA A 91 5.91 -9.61 3.80
N ALA A 92 6.40 -8.44 3.37
CA ALA A 92 5.69 -7.18 3.46
C ALA A 92 4.45 -7.14 2.57
N LYS A 93 4.53 -7.63 1.33
CA LYS A 93 3.38 -7.76 0.41
C LYS A 93 2.29 -8.60 1.04
N TYR A 94 2.65 -9.75 1.62
CA TYR A 94 1.72 -10.62 2.33
C TYR A 94 1.08 -9.91 3.54
N LEU A 95 1.88 -9.31 4.42
CA LEU A 95 1.35 -8.60 5.58
C LEU A 95 0.40 -7.46 5.16
N TYR A 96 0.84 -6.59 4.26
CA TYR A 96 0.10 -5.40 3.90
C TYR A 96 -1.16 -5.73 3.10
N SER A 97 -1.06 -6.61 2.10
CA SER A 97 -2.19 -6.90 1.22
C SER A 97 -3.11 -8.00 1.74
N SER A 98 -2.54 -9.10 2.23
CA SER A 98 -3.34 -10.28 2.60
C SER A 98 -3.83 -10.23 4.04
N VAL A 99 -3.01 -9.72 4.97
CA VAL A 99 -3.38 -9.67 6.40
C VAL A 99 -4.11 -8.36 6.74
N LEU A 100 -3.57 -7.22 6.33
CA LEU A 100 -4.18 -5.90 6.61
C LEU A 100 -5.25 -5.48 5.60
N GLY A 101 -5.36 -6.19 4.46
CA GLY A 101 -6.35 -5.91 3.43
C GLY A 101 -6.08 -4.63 2.63
N LEU A 102 -4.84 -4.11 2.64
CA LEU A 102 -4.48 -2.97 1.80
C LEU A 102 -4.44 -3.40 0.33
N ARG A 103 -4.85 -2.52 -0.57
CA ARG A 103 -4.78 -2.76 -2.00
C ARG A 103 -3.33 -2.66 -2.43
N PHE A 104 -2.81 -3.74 -3.01
CA PHE A 104 -1.45 -3.78 -3.55
C PHE A 104 -1.21 -2.59 -4.50
N PRO A 105 -0.05 -1.89 -4.46
CA PRO A 105 0.14 -0.64 -5.19
C PRO A 105 -0.16 -0.75 -6.68
N LEU A 106 0.26 -1.81 -7.36
CA LEU A 106 -0.01 -1.99 -8.81
C LEU A 106 -1.49 -2.24 -9.14
N GLN A 107 -2.32 -2.53 -8.14
CA GLN A 107 -3.78 -2.68 -8.30
C GLN A 107 -4.53 -1.37 -8.00
N GLN A 108 -3.85 -0.32 -7.56
CA GLN A 108 -4.49 0.96 -7.25
C GLN A 108 -4.68 1.78 -8.53
N LYS A 109 -5.86 2.40 -8.68
CA LYS A 109 -6.25 3.15 -9.88
C LYS A 109 -5.24 4.25 -10.25
N ILE A 110 -4.73 4.98 -9.25
CA ILE A 110 -3.70 6.01 -9.45
C ILE A 110 -2.42 5.47 -10.10
N TYR A 111 -2.15 4.16 -10.01
CA TYR A 111 -0.96 3.51 -10.56
C TYR A 111 -1.26 2.61 -11.75
N ALA A 112 -2.38 2.79 -12.44
CA ALA A 112 -2.77 1.99 -13.61
C ALA A 112 -1.70 1.90 -14.73
N GLN A 113 -0.80 2.89 -14.83
CA GLN A 113 0.29 2.90 -15.80
C GLN A 113 1.57 2.19 -15.32
N ALA A 114 1.66 1.79 -14.05
CA ALA A 114 2.79 1.05 -13.52
C ALA A 114 2.67 -0.44 -13.89
N ARG A 115 3.74 -1.02 -14.43
CA ARG A 115 3.80 -2.44 -14.81
C ARG A 115 4.50 -3.30 -13.77
N GLN A 116 5.33 -2.68 -12.92
CA GLN A 116 6.20 -3.35 -11.97
C GLN A 116 6.61 -2.41 -10.84
N ILE A 117 7.19 -2.99 -9.79
CA ILE A 117 7.85 -2.26 -8.71
C ILE A 117 9.36 -2.39 -8.89
N ASN A 118 10.01 -1.29 -9.24
CA ASN A 118 11.45 -1.23 -9.44
C ASN A 118 12.16 -0.89 -8.13
N VAL A 119 13.11 -1.73 -7.74
CA VAL A 119 13.97 -1.53 -6.58
C VAL A 119 15.38 -1.27 -7.10
N TYR A 120 15.91 -0.09 -6.84
CA TYR A 120 17.27 0.26 -7.27
C TYR A 120 18.20 0.25 -6.06
N VAL A 121 19.22 -0.60 -6.09
CA VAL A 121 20.23 -0.63 -5.04
C VAL A 121 21.40 0.25 -5.49
N LEU A 122 21.51 1.45 -4.90
CA LEU A 122 22.42 2.52 -5.30
C LEU A 122 23.26 3.00 -4.12
N GLN A 123 24.44 3.56 -4.37
CA GLN A 123 25.16 4.27 -3.32
C GLN A 123 24.41 5.57 -2.99
N LEU A 124 23.91 5.67 -1.74
CA LEU A 124 23.25 6.88 -1.25
C LEU A 124 24.21 7.70 -0.39
N PRO A 125 24.21 9.05 -0.52
CA PRO A 125 25.03 9.91 0.33
C PRO A 125 24.54 9.94 1.78
N LYS A 126 23.23 9.75 2.00
CA LYS A 126 22.58 9.69 3.32
C LYS A 126 21.34 8.80 3.25
N GLY A 127 21.00 8.21 4.40
CA GLY A 127 19.82 7.37 4.54
C GLY A 127 20.03 5.93 4.03
N ASN A 128 19.05 5.08 4.33
CA ASN A 128 19.06 3.67 3.94
C ASN A 128 18.15 3.40 2.73
N GLY A 129 17.21 4.30 2.45
CA GLY A 129 16.29 4.19 1.33
C GLY A 129 15.55 5.49 1.05
N LEU A 130 14.83 5.48 -0.08
CA LEU A 130 13.94 6.56 -0.50
C LEU A 130 12.88 6.03 -1.48
N ALA A 131 11.61 6.16 -1.12
CA ALA A 131 10.48 5.87 -2.00
C ALA A 131 10.03 7.08 -2.85
N PHE A 132 9.43 6.80 -4.00
CA PHE A 132 8.90 7.80 -4.92
C PHE A 132 7.42 7.56 -5.20
N ASP A 133 6.69 8.65 -5.39
CA ASP A 133 5.22 8.67 -5.50
C ASP A 133 4.70 8.64 -6.94
N ARG A 134 5.57 8.90 -7.93
CA ARG A 134 5.19 8.95 -9.35
C ARG A 134 5.58 7.67 -10.08
N VAL A 135 4.71 7.27 -11.01
CA VAL A 135 5.03 6.25 -12.01
C VAL A 135 6.06 6.81 -12.98
N ALA A 136 7.18 6.13 -13.14
CA ALA A 136 8.26 6.60 -14.02
C ALA A 136 8.88 5.46 -14.83
N ALA A 137 9.27 5.77 -16.06
CA ALA A 137 10.16 4.95 -16.87
C ALA A 137 11.58 5.50 -16.74
N GLU A 138 12.44 4.78 -16.02
CA GLU A 138 13.85 5.15 -15.86
C GLU A 138 14.68 4.82 -17.10
N THR A 139 15.78 5.52 -17.28
CA THR A 139 16.78 5.23 -18.31
C THR A 139 18.13 5.11 -17.63
N MET A 140 18.78 3.96 -17.80
CA MET A 140 20.13 3.72 -17.29
C MET A 140 21.16 4.54 -18.07
N SER A 141 22.37 4.66 -17.53
CA SER A 141 23.45 5.41 -18.18
C SER A 141 23.91 4.83 -19.51
N ASP A 142 23.61 3.56 -19.79
CA ASP A 142 23.88 2.89 -21.06
C ASP A 142 22.76 3.06 -22.10
N GLY A 143 21.73 3.85 -21.78
CA GLY A 143 20.58 4.10 -22.64
C GLY A 143 19.47 3.05 -22.53
N ARG A 144 19.65 1.98 -21.72
CA ARG A 144 18.59 0.99 -21.49
C ARG A 144 17.40 1.64 -20.80
N GLN A 145 16.25 1.61 -21.46
CA GLN A 145 15.00 2.12 -20.92
C GLN A 145 14.25 1.02 -20.16
N LEU A 146 13.77 1.34 -18.96
CA LEU A 146 12.97 0.43 -18.14
C LEU A 146 11.47 0.70 -18.32
N PRO A 147 10.61 -0.31 -18.12
CA PRO A 147 9.16 -0.13 -18.11
C PRO A 147 8.71 0.91 -17.07
N CYS A 148 7.59 1.57 -17.34
CA CYS A 148 6.91 2.43 -16.38
C CYS A 148 6.62 1.62 -15.10
N GLY A 149 7.14 2.08 -13.97
CA GLY A 149 6.97 1.39 -12.70
C GLY A 149 6.88 2.34 -11.53
N LEU A 150 6.41 1.81 -10.40
CA LEU A 150 6.67 2.41 -9.11
C LEU A 150 8.11 2.11 -8.72
N LYS A 151 8.68 2.93 -7.84
CA LYS A 151 10.08 2.75 -7.49
C LYS A 151 10.42 3.23 -6.09
N PHE A 152 11.43 2.58 -5.54
CA PHE A 152 12.18 3.07 -4.40
C PHE A 152 13.65 2.67 -4.54
N VAL A 153 14.50 3.41 -3.87
CA VAL A 153 15.94 3.19 -3.85
C VAL A 153 16.33 2.65 -2.48
N LEU A 154 17.27 1.72 -2.45
CA LEU A 154 17.92 1.22 -1.24
C LEU A 154 19.41 1.53 -1.32
N ASN A 155 20.03 1.79 -0.17
CA ASN A 155 21.46 2.03 -0.09
C ASN A 155 22.23 0.73 -0.38
N ALA A 156 23.22 0.76 -1.27
CA ALA A 156 24.09 -0.38 -1.55
C ALA A 156 24.92 -0.84 -0.34
N ALA A 157 25.07 0.02 0.66
CA ALA A 157 25.69 -0.29 1.94
C ALA A 157 24.74 -0.90 2.98
N LEU A 158 23.46 -1.11 2.64
CA LEU A 158 22.45 -1.72 3.51
C LEU A 158 22.78 -3.19 3.79
N GLU A 159 22.59 -3.64 5.02
CA GLU A 159 22.63 -5.06 5.41
C GLU A 159 21.20 -5.55 5.66
N PRO A 160 20.51 -6.11 4.64
CA PRO A 160 19.06 -6.31 4.72
C PRO A 160 18.67 -7.35 5.76
N ALA A 161 19.47 -8.41 5.97
CA ALA A 161 19.30 -9.38 7.06
C ALA A 161 19.07 -8.74 8.45
N ARG A 162 19.54 -7.51 8.67
CA ARG A 162 19.48 -6.79 9.96
C ARG A 162 18.73 -5.47 9.87
N ASN A 163 18.15 -5.14 8.73
CA ASN A 163 17.54 -3.85 8.49
C ASN A 163 16.27 -3.97 7.65
N ILE A 164 15.16 -3.50 8.21
CA ILE A 164 13.81 -3.61 7.66
C ILE A 164 13.48 -2.52 6.63
N THR A 165 14.46 -1.69 6.25
CA THR A 165 14.29 -0.60 5.27
C THR A 165 13.57 -1.04 3.98
N PRO A 166 13.83 -2.22 3.38
CA PRO A 166 13.08 -2.66 2.20
C PRO A 166 11.56 -2.67 2.41
N ALA A 167 11.09 -3.21 3.53
CA ALA A 167 9.66 -3.23 3.86
C ALA A 167 9.12 -1.83 4.23
N HIS A 168 9.96 -0.96 4.82
CA HIS A 168 9.63 0.44 5.11
C HIS A 168 9.39 1.24 3.82
N GLU A 169 10.36 1.22 2.90
CA GLU A 169 10.26 1.96 1.63
C GLU A 169 9.12 1.42 0.76
N PHE A 170 8.88 0.11 0.81
CA PHE A 170 7.74 -0.47 0.11
C PHE A 170 6.40 -0.02 0.71
N PHE A 171 6.31 0.18 2.03
CA PHE A 171 5.09 0.68 2.67
C PHE A 171 4.72 2.09 2.21
N HIS A 172 5.72 2.95 1.95
CA HIS A 172 5.47 4.29 1.38
C HIS A 172 4.70 4.22 0.06
N LEU A 173 4.93 3.20 -0.78
CA LEU A 173 4.18 3.03 -2.03
C LEU A 173 2.68 2.77 -1.81
N TYR A 174 2.31 2.07 -0.73
CA TYR A 174 0.89 1.96 -0.35
C TYR A 174 0.36 3.32 0.08
N GLN A 175 1.09 4.03 0.96
CA GLN A 175 0.65 5.31 1.51
C GLN A 175 0.40 6.36 0.40
N TYR A 176 1.32 6.44 -0.56
CA TYR A 176 1.20 7.37 -1.69
C TYR A 176 -0.01 7.08 -2.59
N GLY A 177 -0.41 5.80 -2.69
CA GLY A 177 -1.57 5.43 -3.48
C GLY A 177 -2.91 5.73 -2.78
N TYR A 178 -2.93 5.74 -1.44
CA TYR A 178 -4.13 6.02 -0.64
C TYR A 178 -4.39 7.51 -0.38
N ALA A 179 -3.36 8.35 -0.34
CA ALA A 179 -3.54 9.75 -0.02
C ALA A 179 -2.48 10.65 -0.67
N VAL A 180 -2.91 11.85 -1.07
CA VAL A 180 -2.01 12.95 -1.44
C VAL A 180 -1.34 13.60 -0.22
N PHE A 181 -1.71 13.17 0.99
CA PHE A 181 -1.22 13.70 2.25
C PHE A 181 0.19 13.18 2.57
N LYS A 182 1.19 14.06 2.41
CA LYS A 182 2.62 13.71 2.54
C LYS A 182 3.32 14.37 3.73
N GLN A 183 2.59 14.58 4.82
CA GLN A 183 3.22 15.11 6.04
C GLN A 183 4.22 14.09 6.59
N LYS A 184 5.45 14.53 6.87
CA LYS A 184 6.56 13.65 7.24
C LYS A 184 6.24 12.77 8.46
N TRP A 185 5.60 13.36 9.48
CA TRP A 185 5.22 12.62 10.68
C TRP A 185 4.24 11.48 10.39
N TYR A 186 3.38 11.63 9.39
CA TYR A 186 2.44 10.61 8.98
C TYR A 186 3.11 9.52 8.16
N LEU A 187 3.86 9.89 7.13
CA LEU A 187 4.54 8.94 6.26
C LEU A 187 5.54 8.08 7.05
N GLU A 188 6.53 8.74 7.65
CA GLU A 188 7.59 8.08 8.42
C GLU A 188 7.05 7.44 9.70
N GLY A 189 6.08 8.07 10.36
CA GLY A 189 5.51 7.56 11.61
C GLY A 189 4.75 6.26 11.40
N MET A 190 3.92 6.19 10.35
CA MET A 190 3.17 4.97 10.02
C MET A 190 4.09 3.88 9.47
N ALA A 191 5.09 4.25 8.65
CA ALA A 191 6.09 3.30 8.17
C ALA A 191 6.89 2.70 9.35
N ARG A 192 7.34 3.52 10.31
CA ARG A 192 7.98 3.04 11.55
C ARG A 192 7.07 2.24 12.46
N TRP A 193 5.78 2.58 12.50
CA TRP A 193 4.82 1.83 13.30
C TRP A 193 4.65 0.41 12.75
N ILE A 194 4.51 0.26 11.42
CA ILE A 194 4.30 -1.05 10.82
C ILE A 194 5.55 -1.94 10.86
N GLU A 195 6.75 -1.36 10.87
CA GLU A 195 8.02 -2.10 11.07
C GLU A 195 8.00 -3.00 12.31
N ASN A 196 7.29 -2.60 13.37
CA ASN A 196 7.22 -3.39 14.60
C ASN A 196 6.60 -4.77 14.39
N SER A 197 5.79 -4.94 13.34
CA SER A 197 5.20 -6.23 12.97
C SER A 197 6.23 -7.26 12.48
N PHE A 198 7.41 -6.80 12.04
CA PHE A 198 8.50 -7.65 11.56
C PHE A 198 9.57 -7.91 12.63
N LYS A 199 9.47 -7.26 13.78
CA LYS A 199 10.39 -7.50 14.89
C LYS A 199 10.01 -8.81 15.58
N ALA A 200 11.03 -9.56 16.00
CA ALA A 200 10.79 -10.70 16.88
C ALA A 200 10.01 -10.24 18.12
N PRO A 201 9.03 -11.01 18.60
CA PRO A 201 8.31 -10.67 19.82
C PRO A 201 9.32 -10.52 20.95
N GLU A 202 9.27 -9.40 21.67
CA GLU A 202 10.12 -9.22 22.84
C GLU A 202 9.89 -10.38 23.80
N LYS A 203 10.98 -11.00 24.28
CA LYS A 203 10.95 -12.09 25.27
C LYS A 203 10.21 -11.70 26.57
N ASN A 204 10.02 -10.40 26.79
CA ASN A 204 9.29 -9.80 27.90
C ASN A 204 7.98 -9.12 27.47
N THR A 205 7.30 -9.63 26.44
CA THR A 205 5.88 -9.33 26.26
C THR A 205 5.13 -9.93 27.43
N ARG A 206 5.02 -9.16 28.52
CA ARG A 206 4.09 -9.40 29.61
C ARG A 206 2.78 -9.76 28.93
N ARG A 207 2.28 -10.97 29.17
CA ARG A 207 1.07 -11.51 28.54
C ARG A 207 0.01 -10.41 28.58
N LEU A 208 -0.17 -9.71 27.47
CA LEU A 208 -1.08 -8.57 27.45
C LEU A 208 -2.45 -9.18 27.76
N SER A 209 -3.14 -8.61 28.74
CA SER A 209 -4.52 -9.00 29.02
C SER A 209 -5.27 -8.98 27.69
N PRO A 210 -6.08 -10.01 27.38
CA PRO A 210 -6.88 -10.01 26.17
C PRO A 210 -7.55 -8.65 26.01
N LEU A 211 -7.49 -8.07 24.80
CA LEU A 211 -8.23 -6.85 24.53
C LEU A 211 -9.67 -7.09 24.99
N PRO A 212 -10.27 -6.15 25.78
CA PRO A 212 -11.65 -6.29 26.17
C PRO A 212 -12.48 -6.49 24.90
N HIS A 213 -13.44 -7.42 24.97
CA HIS A 213 -14.31 -7.70 23.86
C HIS A 213 -14.93 -6.36 23.41
N CYS A 214 -14.79 -6.04 22.12
CA CYS A 214 -15.49 -4.91 21.55
C CYS A 214 -16.97 -5.27 21.51
N ASP A 215 -17.68 -5.12 22.62
CA ASP A 215 -19.13 -5.11 22.62
C ASP A 215 -19.54 -3.97 21.68
N SER A 216 -20.29 -4.30 20.64
CA SER A 216 -20.77 -3.39 19.58
C SER A 216 -21.78 -2.34 20.08
N ASN A 217 -21.72 -1.96 21.35
CA ASN A 217 -22.64 -1.02 22.00
C ASN A 217 -22.21 0.45 21.84
N PHE A 218 -21.38 0.78 20.85
CA PHE A 218 -20.96 2.16 20.56
C PHE A 218 -22.04 3.00 19.86
N THR A 219 -23.27 2.51 19.68
CA THR A 219 -24.36 3.28 19.08
C THR A 219 -25.21 4.07 20.07
N ARG A 220 -24.95 4.04 21.38
CA ARG A 220 -25.90 4.59 22.38
C ARG A 220 -25.58 5.95 23.00
N VAL A 221 -24.48 6.60 22.64
CA VAL A 221 -24.11 7.89 23.29
C VAL A 221 -23.76 8.98 22.28
N ILE A 222 -24.55 9.14 21.21
CA ILE A 222 -24.75 10.47 20.59
C ILE A 222 -26.20 10.53 20.10
N THR A 223 -27.09 11.00 20.96
CA THR A 223 -28.37 11.56 20.50
C THR A 223 -28.52 12.90 21.20
N PRO A 224 -28.39 14.04 20.50
CA PRO A 224 -28.82 15.30 21.08
C PRO A 224 -30.33 15.19 21.32
N ARG A 225 -30.75 15.58 22.51
CA ARG A 225 -32.13 15.60 22.98
C ARG A 225 -32.92 16.61 22.14
N ILE A 226 -33.37 16.22 20.95
CA ILE A 226 -34.39 16.95 20.19
C ILE A 226 -35.71 16.22 20.40
N THR A 227 -36.46 16.73 21.38
CA THR A 227 -37.87 16.43 21.57
C THR A 227 -38.67 16.94 20.37
N GLY A 228 -39.40 16.07 19.66
CA GLY A 228 -40.45 16.49 18.74
C GLY A 228 -40.62 15.64 17.47
N ARG A 229 -41.37 14.54 17.61
CA ARG A 229 -42.22 13.86 16.61
C ARG A 229 -41.73 13.70 15.14
N ALA A 230 -41.65 12.41 14.77
CA ALA A 230 -41.83 11.81 13.44
C ALA A 230 -40.64 11.99 12.48
N LEU A 231 -39.93 10.93 12.09
CA LEU A 231 -40.43 9.83 11.26
C LEU A 231 -39.60 8.55 11.51
N ARG A 232 -40.29 7.41 11.64
CA ARG A 232 -39.71 6.08 11.40
C ARG A 232 -39.47 5.93 9.89
N LYS A 233 -38.29 5.48 9.48
CA LYS A 233 -38.09 4.20 8.74
C LYS A 233 -36.65 4.02 8.20
N HIS A 234 -36.12 2.84 8.53
CA HIS A 234 -35.10 2.03 7.84
C HIS A 234 -33.64 2.52 7.76
N ILE A 235 -32.83 2.01 8.69
CA ILE A 235 -31.43 1.61 8.42
C ILE A 235 -31.43 0.08 8.40
N LEU A 236 -31.19 -0.49 7.22
CA LEU A 236 -30.92 -1.90 7.03
C LEU A 236 -29.41 -2.10 7.27
N LEU A 237 -29.05 -2.68 8.41
CA LEU A 237 -27.73 -3.24 8.64
C LEU A 237 -27.61 -4.51 7.79
N MET A 238 -26.77 -4.50 6.76
CA MET A 238 -26.26 -5.76 6.20
C MET A 238 -25.22 -6.30 7.17
N SER A 239 -25.64 -7.29 7.94
CA SER A 239 -24.78 -8.21 8.67
C SER A 239 -23.92 -9.00 7.67
N LEU A 240 -22.60 -8.88 7.77
CA LEU A 240 -21.69 -9.91 7.27
C LEU A 240 -21.13 -10.63 8.48
N SER A 241 -21.48 -11.90 8.61
CA SER A 241 -20.97 -12.82 9.62
C SER A 241 -19.45 -13.02 9.45
N PRO A 242 -18.70 -13.26 10.52
CA PRO A 242 -17.27 -13.56 10.44
C PRO A 242 -17.06 -14.99 9.92
N PRO A 243 -16.10 -15.25 9.01
CA PRO A 243 -15.66 -16.61 8.78
C PRO A 243 -14.84 -17.08 9.98
N GLN A 244 -15.35 -18.10 10.65
CA GLN A 244 -14.61 -18.90 11.62
C GLN A 244 -13.56 -19.72 10.87
N HIS A 245 -12.28 -19.36 10.97
CA HIS A 245 -11.19 -20.33 10.81
C HIS A 245 -10.03 -19.93 11.70
N SER A 246 -9.92 -20.60 12.85
CA SER A 246 -8.70 -20.66 13.63
C SER A 246 -7.70 -21.54 12.86
N VAL A 247 -6.64 -20.94 12.33
CA VAL A 247 -5.47 -21.68 11.86
C VAL A 247 -4.32 -21.31 12.80
N PHE A 248 -4.04 -22.21 13.75
CA PHE A 248 -2.77 -22.21 14.47
C PHE A 248 -1.69 -22.67 13.50
N VAL A 249 -0.80 -21.77 13.07
CA VAL A 249 0.45 -22.16 12.43
C VAL A 249 1.51 -22.27 13.53
N THR A 250 1.77 -23.48 13.98
CA THR A 250 2.98 -23.81 14.75
C THR A 250 4.11 -24.00 13.75
N ALA A 251 4.94 -22.96 13.57
CA ALA A 251 6.19 -23.11 12.84
C ALA A 251 7.19 -23.87 13.72
N THR A 252 7.39 -25.15 13.42
CA THR A 252 8.47 -25.94 14.03
C THR A 252 9.75 -25.62 13.28
N VAL A 253 10.66 -24.89 13.92
CA VAL A 253 12.03 -24.68 13.42
C VAL A 253 12.80 -26.00 13.61
N ARG A 254 13.10 -26.71 12.52
CA ARG A 254 14.17 -27.72 12.52
C ARG A 254 15.49 -27.00 12.27
N GLN A 255 16.35 -27.04 13.28
CA GLN A 255 17.77 -26.71 13.16
C GLN A 255 18.46 -27.70 12.22
N PHE A 256 19.17 -27.19 11.22
CA PHE A 256 20.46 -27.70 10.73
C PHE A 256 21.23 -26.52 10.13
#